data_AF-A0A978RYL7-F1
#
_entry.id   AF-A0A978RYL7-F1
#
_cell.length_a   1.000
_cell.length_b   1.000
_cell.length_c   1.000
_cell.angle_alpha   90.00
_cell.angle_beta   90.00
_cell.angle_gamma   90.00
#
_symmetry.space_group_name_H-M   'P 1'
#
loop_
_entity.id
_entity.type
_entity.pdbx_description
1 polymer ?
#
loop_
_entity_poly.entity_id
_entity_poly.type
_entity_poly.pdbx_seq_one_letter_code
_entity_poly.pdbx_strand_id
1 'polypeptide(L)'
;MKPKFKTLEAWHQAELLMQPALIRLVDNIRSQVEPTDWKATYEEVQTPIPGYVLCLERNGEQHQFDLWEMCYKICFRDYTPTHAPGETTEVDIDTSLIEAETGEVAWQELEVKAKRVVTEVLAGLKLGTMSLD
;
A
#
# COMPACT_ATOMS: atom_id res chain seq x y z
N MET A 1 -2.24 3.03 12.02
CA MET A 1 -3.20 4.08 12.44
C MET A 1 -4.62 3.66 12.04
N LYS A 2 -5.70 4.24 12.62
CA LYS A 2 -7.08 3.97 12.20
C LYS A 2 -7.67 5.16 11.42
N PRO A 3 -7.99 5.04 10.12
CA PRO A 3 -8.57 6.15 9.38
C PRO A 3 -9.98 6.48 9.89
N LYS A 4 -10.28 7.77 10.02
CA LYS A 4 -11.62 8.29 10.33
C LYS A 4 -12.14 9.07 9.13
N PHE A 5 -13.27 8.61 8.60
CA PHE A 5 -13.96 9.25 7.49
C PHE A 5 -14.94 10.30 8.00
N LYS A 6 -14.99 11.46 7.33
CA LYS A 6 -15.86 12.59 7.72
C LYS A 6 -17.32 12.38 7.33
N THR A 7 -17.57 11.58 6.30
CA THR A 7 -18.89 11.37 5.70
C THR A 7 -19.11 9.90 5.35
N LEU A 8 -20.38 9.51 5.23
CA LEU A 8 -20.76 8.18 4.74
C LEU A 8 -20.29 7.94 3.29
N GLU A 9 -20.31 8.99 2.47
CA GLU A 9 -19.79 8.94 1.10
C GLU A 9 -18.31 8.59 1.08
N ALA A 10 -17.48 9.25 1.90
CA ALA A 10 -16.05 8.93 2.00
C ALA A 10 -15.81 7.50 2.49
N TRP A 11 -16.69 6.98 3.35
CA TRP A 11 -16.62 5.58 3.78
C TRP A 11 -16.92 4.60 2.63
N HIS A 12 -18.00 4.82 1.85
CA HIS A 12 -18.31 3.99 0.68
C HIS A 12 -17.20 4.05 -0.39
N GLN A 13 -16.64 5.23 -0.62
CA GLN A 13 -15.51 5.40 -1.55
C GLN A 13 -14.27 4.64 -1.07
N ALA A 14 -14.01 4.61 0.25
CA ALA A 14 -12.95 3.78 0.80
C ALA A 14 -13.23 2.29 0.56
N GLU A 15 -14.44 1.80 0.84
CA GLU A 15 -14.80 0.40 0.58
C GLU A 15 -14.60 0.00 -0.89
N LEU A 16 -14.99 0.88 -1.82
CA LEU A 16 -14.79 0.68 -3.26
C LEU A 16 -13.30 0.53 -3.62
N LEU A 17 -12.42 1.32 -3.00
CA LEU A 17 -11.00 1.41 -3.38
C LEU A 17 -10.09 0.41 -2.66
N MET A 18 -10.38 0.04 -1.41
CA MET A 18 -9.43 -0.68 -0.56
C MET A 18 -9.03 -2.06 -1.12
N GLN A 19 -9.98 -2.86 -1.60
CA GLN A 19 -9.65 -4.17 -2.17
C GLN A 19 -8.89 -4.05 -3.51
N PRO A 20 -9.32 -3.22 -4.49
CA PRO A 20 -8.53 -2.94 -5.68
C PRO A 20 -7.12 -2.44 -5.38
N ALA A 21 -6.96 -1.53 -4.41
CA ALA A 21 -5.66 -0.99 -4.02
C ALA A 21 -4.73 -2.09 -3.48
N LEU A 22 -5.23 -2.98 -2.62
CA LEU A 22 -4.44 -4.12 -2.12
C LEU A 22 -3.98 -5.04 -3.25
N ILE A 23 -4.86 -5.36 -4.20
CA ILE A 23 -4.52 -6.19 -5.36
C ILE A 23 -3.39 -5.54 -6.17
N ARG A 24 -3.53 -4.25 -6.52
CA ARG A 24 -2.51 -3.52 -7.30
C ARG A 24 -1.21 -3.34 -6.54
N LEU A 25 -1.28 -3.15 -5.23
CA LEU A 25 -0.13 -3.05 -4.35
C LEU A 25 0.70 -4.35 -4.37
N VAL A 26 0.07 -5.50 -4.09
CA VAL A 26 0.74 -6.80 -4.05
C VAL A 26 1.30 -7.18 -5.42
N ASP A 27 0.56 -6.91 -6.49
CA ASP A 27 1.02 -7.18 -7.86
C ASP A 27 2.28 -6.37 -8.21
N ASN A 28 2.29 -5.07 -7.88
CA ASN A 28 3.46 -4.22 -8.10
C ASN A 28 4.65 -4.59 -7.20
N ILE A 29 4.42 -4.99 -5.95
CA ILE A 29 5.48 -5.51 -5.07
C ILE A 29 6.13 -6.72 -5.72
N ARG A 30 5.32 -7.71 -6.12
CA ARG A 30 5.82 -8.92 -6.79
C ARG A 30 6.63 -8.55 -8.04
N SER A 31 6.08 -7.74 -8.94
CA SER A 31 6.73 -7.38 -10.19
C SER A 31 8.07 -6.66 -10.00
N GLN A 32 8.22 -5.85 -8.95
CA GLN A 32 9.46 -5.11 -8.67
C GLN A 32 10.48 -5.93 -7.88
N VAL A 33 10.04 -6.89 -7.07
CA VAL A 33 10.92 -7.73 -6.23
C VAL A 33 11.41 -8.97 -6.99
N GLU A 34 10.58 -9.59 -7.83
CA GLU A 34 10.89 -10.80 -8.61
C GLU A 34 12.23 -10.78 -9.38
N PRO A 35 12.65 -9.67 -10.02
CA PRO A 35 13.95 -9.62 -10.72
C PRO A 35 15.17 -9.37 -9.80
N THR A 36 14.99 -9.38 -8.48
CA THR A 36 16.04 -9.05 -7.49
C THR A 36 16.35 -10.24 -6.59
N ASP A 37 17.43 -10.15 -5.81
CA ASP A 37 17.77 -11.15 -4.77
C ASP A 37 16.93 -11.02 -3.49
N TRP A 38 15.95 -10.11 -3.45
CA TRP A 38 15.07 -9.96 -2.29
C TRP A 38 13.98 -11.04 -2.30
N LYS A 39 13.81 -11.71 -1.16
CA LYS A 39 12.71 -12.62 -0.92
C LYS A 39 11.56 -11.87 -0.25
N ALA A 40 10.39 -11.90 -0.86
CA ALA A 40 9.15 -11.35 -0.28
C ALA A 40 8.31 -12.46 0.39
N THR A 41 7.94 -12.24 1.64
CA THR A 41 6.91 -13.01 2.34
C THR A 41 5.83 -12.10 2.90
N TYR A 42 4.61 -12.63 3.01
CA TYR A 42 3.45 -11.90 3.53
C TYR A 42 2.98 -12.59 4.80
N GLU A 43 2.88 -11.82 5.88
CA GLU A 43 2.54 -12.33 7.20
C GLU A 43 1.28 -11.65 7.72
N GLU A 44 0.38 -12.45 8.30
CA GLU A 44 -0.76 -11.94 9.05
C GLU A 44 -0.32 -11.74 10.51
N VAL A 45 -0.47 -10.51 11.00
CA VAL A 45 -0.14 -10.13 12.37
C VAL A 45 -1.44 -10.01 13.14
N GLN A 46 -1.55 -10.66 14.30
CA GLN A 46 -2.75 -10.62 15.14
C GLN A 46 -2.65 -9.62 16.30
N THR A 47 -1.42 -9.24 16.68
CA THR A 47 -1.13 -8.43 17.87
C THR A 47 -0.17 -7.28 17.56
N PRO A 48 -0.40 -6.07 18.08
CA PRO A 48 -1.51 -5.65 18.95
C PRO A 48 -2.85 -5.42 18.22
N ILE A 49 -2.82 -5.29 16.89
CA ILE A 49 -3.99 -5.09 16.04
C ILE A 49 -3.83 -5.99 14.80
N PRO A 50 -4.90 -6.68 14.34
CA PRO A 50 -4.86 -7.46 13.12
C PRO A 50 -4.40 -6.66 11.89
N GLY A 51 -3.47 -7.21 11.12
CA GLY A 51 -2.89 -6.55 9.96
C GLY A 51 -2.08 -7.49 9.07
N TYR A 52 -1.58 -6.95 7.96
CA TYR A 52 -0.73 -7.69 7.03
C TYR A 52 0.59 -6.96 6.84
N VAL A 53 1.68 -7.72 6.95
CA VAL A 53 3.04 -7.20 6.82
C VAL A 53 3.73 -7.86 5.63
N LEU A 54 4.38 -7.05 4.81
CA LEU A 54 5.38 -7.50 3.85
C LEU A 54 6.73 -7.60 4.55
N CYS A 55 7.35 -8.77 4.51
CA CYS A 55 8.72 -9.00 4.91
C CYS A 55 9.60 -9.14 3.66
N LEU A 56 10.60 -8.27 3.52
CA LEU A 56 11.63 -8.38 2.50
C LEU A 56 12.94 -8.81 3.15
N GLU A 57 13.51 -9.91 2.68
CA GLU A 57 14.77 -10.48 3.20
C GLU A 57 15.81 -10.63 2.10
N ARG A 58 17.07 -10.26 2.39
CA ARG A 58 18.22 -10.51 1.51
C ARG A 58 19.51 -10.59 2.33
N ASN A 59 20.26 -11.69 2.22
CA ASN A 59 21.58 -11.84 2.88
C ASN A 59 21.57 -11.53 4.39
N GLY A 60 20.50 -11.88 5.10
CA GLY A 60 20.31 -11.60 6.53
C GLY A 60 19.85 -10.17 6.86
N GLU A 61 19.70 -9.29 5.86
CA GLU A 61 19.01 -8.00 5.97
C GLU A 61 17.50 -8.25 5.86
N GLN A 62 16.71 -7.69 6.79
CA GLN A 62 15.25 -7.82 6.78
C GLN A 62 14.58 -6.44 6.96
N HIS A 63 13.57 -6.16 6.14
CA HIS A 63 12.72 -4.98 6.24
C HIS A 63 11.25 -5.39 6.29
N GLN A 64 10.46 -4.67 7.11
CA GLN A 64 9.04 -4.92 7.28
C GLN A 64 8.23 -3.68 6.90
N PHE A 65 7.13 -3.90 6.18
CA PHE A 65 6.22 -2.85 5.73
C PHE A 65 4.77 -3.23 6.01
N ASP A 66 4.01 -2.30 6.59
CA ASP A 66 2.57 -2.46 6.82
C ASP A 66 1.80 -2.25 5.51
N LEU A 67 1.12 -3.29 5.03
CA LEU A 67 0.38 -3.24 3.77
C LEU A 67 -0.85 -2.32 3.84
N TRP A 68 -1.46 -2.13 5.01
CA TRP A 68 -2.57 -1.22 5.17
C TRP A 68 -2.12 0.22 5.07
N GLU A 69 -1.02 0.58 5.72
CA GLU A 69 -0.43 1.91 5.61
C GLU A 69 -0.03 2.23 4.15
N MET A 70 0.44 1.23 3.41
CA MET A 70 0.67 1.37 1.96
C MET A 70 -0.62 1.53 1.15
N CYS A 71 -1.68 0.77 1.46
CA CYS A 71 -2.99 0.95 0.83
C CYS A 71 -3.57 2.34 1.13
N TYR A 72 -3.41 2.86 2.35
CA TYR A 72 -3.86 4.20 2.72
C TYR A 72 -3.12 5.30 1.96
N LYS A 73 -1.80 5.15 1.74
CA LYS A 73 -1.03 6.01 0.83
C LYS A 73 -1.58 6.02 -0.60
N ILE A 74 -2.19 4.91 -1.05
CA ILE A 74 -2.86 4.82 -2.34
C ILE A 74 -4.25 5.47 -2.26
N CYS A 75 -5.09 5.12 -1.31
CA CYS A 75 -6.51 5.52 -1.34
C CYS A 75 -6.77 6.96 -0.86
N PHE A 76 -5.90 7.53 -0.05
CA PHE A 76 -6.16 8.82 0.61
C PHE A 76 -5.28 9.95 0.05
N ARG A 77 -5.75 11.19 0.20
CA ARG A 77 -5.02 12.41 -0.14
C ARG A 77 -4.07 12.78 0.98
N ASP A 78 -2.86 13.19 0.61
CA ASP A 78 -1.85 13.75 1.52
C ASP A 78 -1.61 12.89 2.79
N TYR A 79 -1.75 11.57 2.63
CA TYR A 79 -1.70 10.63 3.73
C TYR A 79 -0.29 10.57 4.32
N THR A 80 -0.21 10.87 5.61
CA THR A 80 1.02 10.76 6.40
C THR A 80 0.81 9.70 7.47
N PRO A 81 1.59 8.60 7.46
CA PRO A 81 1.57 7.60 8.53
C PRO A 81 1.80 8.24 9.89
N THR A 82 1.08 7.80 10.91
CA THR A 82 1.39 8.16 12.30
C THR A 82 1.99 6.95 13.02
N HIS A 83 2.99 7.18 13.86
CA HIS A 83 3.72 6.11 14.54
C HIS A 83 3.03 5.61 15.82
N ALA A 84 1.87 6.16 16.18
CA ALA A 84 1.17 5.80 17.41
C ALA A 84 0.10 4.72 17.16
N PRO A 85 0.25 3.51 17.72
CA PRO A 85 -0.77 2.47 17.65
C PRO A 85 -2.09 2.98 18.26
N GLY A 86 -3.20 2.80 17.54
CA GLY A 86 -4.54 3.21 17.99
C GLY A 86 -4.89 4.68 17.78
N GLU A 87 -3.96 5.50 17.28
CA GLU A 87 -4.30 6.87 16.86
C GLU A 87 -5.31 6.84 15.72
N THR A 88 -6.25 7.78 15.76
CA THR A 88 -7.28 7.95 14.75
C THR A 88 -7.05 9.27 14.04
N THR A 89 -6.90 9.23 12.71
CA THR A 89 -6.63 10.43 11.92
C THR A 89 -7.76 10.62 10.90
N GLU A 90 -8.24 11.85 10.78
CA GLU A 90 -9.19 12.18 9.73
C GLU A 90 -8.49 12.15 8.37
N VAL A 91 -9.08 11.41 7.43
CA VAL A 91 -8.53 11.23 6.09
C VAL A 91 -9.55 11.65 5.05
N ASP A 92 -9.05 12.16 3.92
CA ASP A 92 -9.85 12.48 2.75
C ASP A 92 -9.53 11.49 1.64
N ILE A 93 -10.56 10.98 0.96
CA ILE A 93 -10.38 10.04 -0.15
C ILE A 93 -9.77 10.76 -1.35
N ASP A 94 -8.87 10.08 -2.04
CA ASP A 94 -8.40 10.55 -3.33
C ASP A 94 -9.43 10.21 -4.41
N THR A 95 -10.38 11.13 -4.60
CA THR A 95 -11.49 10.94 -5.54
C THR A 95 -11.03 10.89 -7.00
N SER A 96 -9.77 11.22 -7.33
CA SER A 96 -9.24 10.98 -8.69
C SER A 96 -9.11 9.50 -9.02
N LEU A 97 -9.23 8.61 -8.03
CA LEU A 97 -9.25 7.16 -8.21
C LEU A 97 -10.65 6.62 -8.55
N ILE A 98 -11.64 7.50 -8.68
CA ILE A 98 -13.02 7.17 -8.98
C ILE A 98 -13.43 7.97 -10.21
N GLU A 99 -13.97 7.29 -11.22
CA GLU A 99 -14.48 7.93 -12.42
C GLU A 99 -15.70 8.81 -12.07
N ALA A 100 -15.68 10.08 -12.48
CA ALA A 100 -16.71 11.04 -12.11
C ALA A 100 -18.08 10.70 -12.71
N GLU A 101 -18.10 10.06 -13.88
CA GLU A 101 -19.28 9.74 -14.65
C GLU A 101 -19.96 8.44 -14.19
N THR A 102 -19.17 7.42 -13.87
CA THR A 102 -19.67 6.07 -13.55
C THR A 102 -19.69 5.79 -12.05
N GLY A 103 -18.86 6.49 -11.27
CA GLY A 103 -18.61 6.17 -9.87
C GLY A 103 -17.80 4.88 -9.68
N GLU A 104 -17.25 4.31 -10.75
CA GLU A 104 -16.42 3.11 -10.71
C GLU A 104 -14.94 3.46 -10.44
N VAL A 105 -14.14 2.45 -10.16
CA VAL A 105 -12.70 2.61 -9.94
C VAL A 105 -12.03 3.05 -11.23
N ALA A 106 -11.31 4.17 -11.18
CA ALA A 106 -10.40 4.60 -12.25
C ALA A 106 -9.14 3.71 -12.24
N TRP A 107 -9.25 2.52 -12.85
CA TRP A 107 -8.24 1.46 -12.79
C TRP A 107 -6.83 1.91 -13.20
N GLN A 108 -6.74 2.80 -14.19
CA GLN A 108 -5.46 3.31 -14.67
C GLN A 108 -4.79 4.22 -13.62
N GLU A 109 -5.54 5.13 -13.00
CA GLU A 109 -5.02 6.03 -11.97
C GLU A 109 -4.61 5.24 -10.71
N LEU A 110 -5.40 4.23 -10.35
CA LEU A 110 -5.09 3.32 -9.26
C LEU A 110 -3.77 2.57 -9.51
N GLU A 111 -3.56 2.04 -10.72
CA GLU A 111 -2.31 1.37 -11.09
C GLU A 111 -1.11 2.33 -11.02
N VAL A 112 -1.24 3.53 -11.58
CA VAL A 112 -0.19 4.56 -11.54
C VAL A 112 0.18 4.90 -10.09
N LYS A 113 -0.81 5.10 -9.22
CA LYS A 113 -0.56 5.45 -7.82
C LYS A 113 0.02 4.27 -7.03
N ALA A 114 -0.47 3.05 -7.25
CA ALA A 114 0.07 1.84 -6.63
C ALA A 114 1.53 1.62 -6.99
N LYS A 115 1.88 1.70 -8.28
CA LYS A 115 3.26 1.59 -8.75
C LYS A 115 4.17 2.63 -8.12
N ARG A 116 3.72 3.90 -8.06
CA ARG A 116 4.46 4.98 -7.40
C ARG A 116 4.73 4.68 -5.93
N VAL A 117 3.71 4.29 -5.17
CA VAL A 117 3.84 3.97 -3.74
C VAL A 117 4.83 2.81 -3.53
N VAL A 118 4.75 1.74 -4.33
CA VAL A 118 5.70 0.63 -4.24
C VAL A 118 7.12 1.10 -4.54
N THR A 119 7.32 1.86 -5.63
CA THR A 119 8.65 2.36 -5.98
C THR A 119 9.23 3.26 -4.90
N GLU A 120 8.45 4.16 -4.31
CA GLU A 120 8.89 5.03 -3.22
C GLU A 120 9.28 4.24 -1.96
N VAL A 121 8.47 3.23 -1.60
CA VAL A 121 8.75 2.38 -0.43
C VAL A 121 10.01 1.55 -0.64
N LEU A 122 10.20 1.00 -1.84
CA LEU A 122 11.34 0.14 -2.15
C LEU A 122 12.61 0.90 -2.52
N ALA A 123 12.54 2.20 -2.86
CA ALA A 123 13.70 3.00 -3.23
C ALA A 123 14.78 3.09 -2.12
N GLY A 124 14.39 2.93 -0.86
CA GLY A 124 15.32 2.86 0.27
C GLY A 124 16.15 1.57 0.32
N LEU A 125 15.70 0.53 -0.39
CA LEU A 125 16.42 -0.73 -0.53
C LEU A 125 17.36 -0.59 -1.72
N LYS A 126 18.64 -0.91 -1.53
CA LYS A 126 19.57 -1.05 -2.66
C LYS A 126 19.15 -2.29 -3.46
N LEU A 127 18.12 -2.19 -4.30
CA LEU A 127 17.66 -3.26 -5.18
C LEU A 127 18.77 -3.53 -6.19
N GLY A 128 19.66 -4.45 -5.84
CA GLY A 128 20.68 -4.95 -6.75
C GLY A 128 20.00 -5.86 -7.75
N THR A 129 20.32 -5.70 -9.03
CA THR A 129 19.95 -6.66 -10.07
C THR A 129 20.87 -7.88 -9.95
N MET A 130 20.30 -9.09 -10.09
CA MET A 130 21.09 -10.31 -10.17
C MET A 130 22.14 -10.17 -11.28
N SER A 131 23.44 -10.20 -10.92
CA SER A 131 24.50 -10.38 -11.91
C SER A 131 24.41 -11.83 -12.39
N LEU A 132 24.07 -12.01 -13.66
CA LEU A 132 24.21 -13.29 -14.33
C LEU A 132 25.70 -13.46 -14.66
N ASP A 133 26.45 -14.06 -13.75
CA ASP A 133 27.80 -14.58 -14.01
C ASP A 133 27.73 -15.99 -14.64
#